data_AF-A0A7J6PQ55-F1
#
_entry.id   AF-A0A7J6PQ55-F1
#
_cell.length_a   1.000
_cell.length_b   1.000
_cell.length_c   1.000
_cell.angle_alpha   90.00
_cell.angle_beta   90.00
_cell.angle_gamma   90.00
#
_symmetry.space_group_name_H-M   'P 1'
#
loop_
_entity.id
_entity.type
_entity.pdbx_description
1 polymer ?
#
loop_
_entity_poly.entity_id
_entity_poly.type
_entity_poly.pdbx_seq_one_letter_code
_entity_poly.pdbx_strand_id
1 'polypeptide(L)'
;AVLDECLKEISTALLQADVNVRYVAELRKNIKRTVDLEELAAPGSNKQRVIQKAVVNQLVEMLSPDKEPYKPKKGQPNVIMFVGLQGSGKTTSCTKYAHYYQRKGWRVALVCADTFRAGAFDQLKQNATKVKIPFYGSYIESDPVKIAKEGVDLFKKDK
;
A
#
# COMPACT_ATOMS: atom_id res chain seq x y z
N ALA A 1 34.36 3.49 12.10
CA ALA A 1 34.08 2.62 13.25
C ALA A 1 32.62 2.71 13.67
N VAL A 2 32.18 3.80 14.35
CA VAL A 2 30.80 3.91 14.87
C VAL A 2 29.71 3.92 13.78
N LEU A 3 29.92 4.66 12.69
CA LEU A 3 28.94 4.70 11.57
C LEU A 3 28.73 3.32 10.92
N ASP A 4 29.82 2.60 10.67
CA ASP A 4 29.75 1.27 10.04
C ASP A 4 29.04 0.24 10.90
N GLU A 5 29.24 0.31 12.22
CA GLU A 5 28.59 -0.55 13.20
C GLU A 5 27.08 -0.27 13.26
N CYS A 6 26.68 1.01 13.42
CA CYS A 6 25.27 1.39 13.38
C CYS A 6 24.60 0.99 12.05
N LEU A 7 25.26 1.21 10.92
CA LEU A 7 24.71 0.81 9.61
C LEU A 7 24.58 -0.71 9.50
N LYS A 8 25.48 -1.49 10.11
CA LYS A 8 25.40 -2.95 10.13
C LYS A 8 24.22 -3.43 10.97
N GLU A 9 23.98 -2.82 12.14
CA GLU A 9 22.82 -3.12 12.98
C GLU A 9 21.51 -2.80 12.27
N ILE A 10 21.38 -1.59 11.70
CA ILE A 10 20.20 -1.19 10.94
C ILE A 10 19.98 -2.12 9.74
N SER A 11 21.04 -2.47 9.00
CA SER A 11 20.92 -3.39 7.87
C SER A 11 20.42 -4.76 8.30
N THR A 12 20.95 -5.28 9.42
CA THR A 12 20.51 -6.56 9.98
C THR A 12 19.03 -6.50 10.38
N ALA A 13 18.61 -5.42 11.04
CA ALA A 13 17.22 -5.22 11.43
C ALA A 13 16.27 -5.15 10.21
N LEU A 14 16.67 -4.47 9.14
CA LEU A 14 15.88 -4.39 7.90
C LEU A 14 15.77 -5.75 7.21
N LEU A 15 16.84 -6.54 7.19
CA LEU A 15 16.82 -7.90 6.65
C LEU A 15 15.93 -8.84 7.47
N GLN A 16 15.95 -8.71 8.80
CA GLN A 16 15.05 -9.44 9.69
C GLN A 16 13.57 -9.03 9.52
N ALA A 17 13.32 -7.82 9.02
CA ALA A 17 11.99 -7.32 8.69
C ALA A 17 11.56 -7.62 7.23
N ASP A 18 12.19 -8.61 6.58
CA ASP A 18 11.91 -9.05 5.21
C ASP A 18 12.09 -7.96 4.12
N VAL A 19 12.93 -6.95 4.37
CA VAL A 19 13.28 -5.96 3.34
C VAL A 19 14.27 -6.59 2.35
N ASN A 20 14.05 -6.37 1.06
CA ASN A 20 14.89 -6.95 0.01
C ASN A 20 16.37 -6.54 0.18
N VAL A 21 17.25 -7.53 0.16
CA VAL A 21 18.72 -7.37 0.32
C VAL A 21 19.31 -6.31 -0.60
N ARG A 22 18.79 -6.19 -1.84
CA ARG A 22 19.26 -5.19 -2.81
C ARG A 22 19.03 -3.76 -2.31
N TYR A 23 17.84 -3.48 -1.79
CA TYR A 23 17.50 -2.16 -1.25
C TYR A 23 18.29 -1.84 0.02
N VAL A 24 18.52 -2.84 0.89
CA VAL A 24 19.35 -2.65 2.08
C VAL A 24 20.80 -2.32 1.71
N ALA A 25 21.36 -3.01 0.71
CA ALA A 25 22.70 -2.74 0.20
C ALA A 25 22.81 -1.33 -0.43
N GLU A 26 21.80 -0.93 -1.19
CA GLU A 26 21.73 0.40 -1.80
C GLU A 26 21.60 1.51 -0.75
N LEU A 27 20.70 1.35 0.23
CA LEU A 27 20.55 2.27 1.37
C LEU A 27 21.87 2.46 2.11
N ARG A 28 22.57 1.37 2.43
CA ARG A 28 23.89 1.44 3.10
C ARG A 28 24.91 2.20 2.26
N LYS A 29 24.94 1.97 0.95
CA LYS A 29 25.85 2.66 0.02
C LYS A 29 25.54 4.15 -0.05
N ASN A 30 24.27 4.52 -0.14
CA ASN A 30 23.84 5.90 -0.25
C ASN A 30 24.13 6.67 1.05
N ILE A 31 23.82 6.12 2.22
CA ILE A 31 24.13 6.78 3.50
C ILE A 31 25.63 7.04 3.64
N LYS A 32 26.49 6.07 3.30
CA LYS A 32 27.95 6.26 3.33
C LYS A 32 28.46 7.37 2.42
N ARG A 33 27.75 7.67 1.33
CA ARG A 33 28.09 8.74 0.38
C ARG A 33 27.56 10.09 0.83
N THR A 34 26.37 10.13 1.43
CA THR A 34 25.68 11.37 1.80
C THR A 34 26.14 11.92 3.16
N VAL A 35 26.64 11.06 4.05
CA VAL A 35 27.14 11.50 5.35
C VAL A 35 28.48 12.19 5.17
N ASP A 36 28.51 13.49 5.47
CA ASP A 36 29.72 14.29 5.46
C ASP A 36 30.63 13.88 6.64
N LEU A 37 31.78 13.31 6.30
CA LEU A 37 32.76 12.87 7.29
C LEU A 37 33.41 14.06 8.01
N GLU A 38 33.42 15.25 7.39
CA GLU A 38 33.95 16.47 7.99
C GLU A 38 32.98 17.01 9.07
N GLU A 39 31.66 17.00 8.80
CA GLU A 39 30.63 17.38 9.79
C GLU A 39 30.62 16.40 10.99
N LEU A 40 30.87 15.11 10.74
CA LEU A 40 31.04 14.10 11.80
C LEU A 40 32.34 14.25 12.60
N ALA A 41 33.37 14.85 12.02
CA ALA A 41 34.67 15.09 12.66
C ALA A 41 34.73 16.42 13.42
N ALA A 42 33.78 17.33 13.19
CA ALA A 42 33.72 18.64 13.84
C ALA A 42 33.56 18.52 15.38
N PRO A 43 34.37 19.24 16.18
CA PRO A 43 34.23 19.25 17.63
C PRO A 43 32.87 19.87 18.03
N GLY A 44 32.12 19.17 18.90
CA GLY A 44 30.79 19.61 19.37
C GLY A 44 29.62 19.16 18.49
N SER A 45 29.85 18.45 17.38
CA SER A 45 28.76 17.91 16.56
C SER A 45 28.08 16.72 17.23
N ASN A 46 26.74 16.72 17.25
CA ASN A 46 25.97 15.58 17.75
C ASN A 46 25.94 14.49 16.66
N LYS A 47 26.96 13.63 16.67
CA LYS A 47 27.17 12.54 15.69
C LYS A 47 25.92 11.65 15.55
N GLN A 48 25.23 11.36 16.65
CA GLN A 48 24.02 10.55 16.64
C GLN A 48 22.90 11.21 15.83
N ARG A 49 22.71 12.52 16.00
CA ARG A 49 21.70 13.29 15.26
C ARG A 49 22.01 13.35 13.76
N VAL A 50 23.27 13.51 13.39
CA VAL A 50 23.71 13.53 11.97
C VAL A 50 23.42 12.18 11.31
N ILE A 51 23.81 11.08 11.96
CA ILE A 51 23.56 9.71 11.47
C ILE A 51 22.06 9.43 11.37
N GLN A 52 21.29 9.76 12.41
CA GLN A 52 19.83 9.58 12.42
C GLN A 52 19.17 10.33 11.27
N LYS A 53 19.55 11.60 11.04
CA LYS A 53 19.01 12.40 9.94
C LYS A 53 19.34 11.78 8.58
N ALA A 54 20.58 11.31 8.39
CA ALA A 54 20.98 10.67 7.15
C ALA A 54 20.20 9.37 6.88
N VAL A 55 20.00 8.53 7.91
CA VAL A 55 19.20 7.30 7.81
C VAL A 55 17.74 7.62 7.47
N VAL A 56 17.12 8.55 8.20
CA VAL A 56 15.71 8.93 7.95
C VAL A 56 15.54 9.49 6.55
N ASN A 57 16.42 10.38 6.10
CA ASN A 57 16.34 10.94 4.77
C ASN A 57 16.44 9.86 3.68
N GLN A 58 17.33 8.88 3.85
CA GLN A 58 17.48 7.78 2.90
C GLN A 58 16.29 6.81 2.92
N LEU A 59 15.67 6.58 4.08
CA LEU A 59 14.42 5.82 4.16
C LEU A 59 13.25 6.58 3.49
N VAL A 60 13.17 7.90 3.66
CA VAL A 60 12.18 8.73 2.98
C VAL A 60 12.37 8.69 1.47
N GLU A 61 13.60 8.81 0.98
CA GLU A 61 13.93 8.69 -0.44
C GLU A 61 13.50 7.32 -0.99
N MET A 62 13.83 6.22 -0.29
CA MET A 62 13.44 4.86 -0.66
C MET A 62 11.91 4.66 -0.74
N LEU A 63 11.14 5.35 0.11
CA LEU A 63 9.68 5.24 0.17
C LEU A 63 8.96 6.30 -0.67
N SER A 64 9.68 7.23 -1.27
CA SER A 64 9.10 8.31 -2.06
C SER A 64 8.68 7.78 -3.43
N PRO A 65 7.39 7.88 -3.80
CA PRO A 65 6.93 7.43 -5.10
C PRO A 65 7.31 8.43 -6.20
N ASP A 66 7.67 7.93 -7.38
CA ASP A 66 7.95 8.78 -8.57
C ASP A 66 6.70 9.47 -9.12
N LYS A 67 5.52 8.97 -8.77
CA LYS A 67 4.24 9.39 -9.35
C LYS A 67 3.24 9.73 -8.26
N GLU A 68 2.47 10.78 -8.51
CA GLU A 68 1.32 11.14 -7.69
C GLU A 68 0.29 10.01 -7.64
N PRO A 69 -0.32 9.74 -6.48
CA PRO A 69 -1.41 8.78 -6.37
C PRO A 69 -2.60 9.17 -7.23
N TYR A 70 -3.31 8.17 -7.78
CA TYR A 70 -4.55 8.40 -8.52
C TYR A 70 -5.61 9.06 -7.62
N LYS A 71 -6.23 10.13 -8.13
CA LYS A 71 -7.28 10.90 -7.46
C LYS A 71 -8.61 10.67 -8.20
N PRO A 72 -9.61 10.01 -7.58
CA PRO A 72 -10.93 9.84 -8.18
C PRO A 72 -11.56 11.20 -8.53
N LYS A 73 -12.24 11.27 -9.68
CA LYS A 73 -12.92 12.50 -10.13
C LYS A 73 -14.40 12.46 -9.79
N LYS A 74 -14.92 13.54 -9.20
CA LYS A 74 -16.36 13.65 -8.89
C LYS A 74 -17.20 13.79 -10.18
N GLY A 75 -18.46 13.35 -10.13
CA GLY A 75 -19.40 13.45 -11.25
C GLY A 75 -19.24 12.41 -12.36
N GLN A 76 -18.23 11.54 -12.28
CA GLN A 76 -18.02 10.44 -13.22
C GLN A 76 -17.78 9.11 -12.49
N PRO A 77 -18.08 7.96 -13.13
CA PRO A 77 -17.73 6.65 -12.57
C PRO A 77 -16.21 6.48 -12.45
N ASN A 78 -15.74 6.06 -11.28
CA ASN A 78 -14.33 5.70 -11.05
C ASN A 78 -14.28 4.19 -10.75
N VAL A 79 -13.74 3.39 -11.66
CA VAL A 79 -13.64 1.94 -11.52
C VAL A 79 -12.23 1.58 -11.07
N ILE A 80 -12.11 0.92 -9.92
CA ILE A 80 -10.82 0.63 -9.28
C ILE A 80 -10.72 -0.87 -9.02
N MET A 81 -9.67 -1.50 -9.56
CA MET A 81 -9.40 -2.92 -9.40
C MET A 81 -8.34 -3.15 -8.33
N PHE A 82 -8.61 -4.07 -7.41
CA PHE A 82 -7.65 -4.48 -6.37
C PHE A 82 -6.92 -5.75 -6.81
N VAL A 83 -5.62 -5.65 -7.03
CA VAL A 83 -4.73 -6.74 -7.45
C VAL A 83 -3.65 -6.99 -6.40
N GLY A 84 -3.05 -8.18 -6.42
CA GLY A 84 -2.01 -8.58 -5.47
C GLY A 84 -2.02 -10.06 -5.18
N LEU A 85 -1.00 -10.53 -4.47
CA LEU A 85 -0.80 -11.94 -4.13
C LEU A 85 -1.95 -12.51 -3.28
N GLN A 86 -2.12 -13.82 -3.26
CA GLN A 86 -3.05 -14.49 -2.35
C GLN A 86 -2.69 -14.16 -0.90
N GLY A 87 -3.68 -13.87 -0.06
CA GLY A 87 -3.46 -13.53 1.35
C GLY A 87 -3.02 -12.08 1.62
N SER A 88 -2.70 -11.27 0.61
CA SER A 88 -2.28 -9.85 0.77
C SER A 88 -3.36 -8.89 1.31
N GLY A 89 -4.55 -9.40 1.65
CA GLY A 89 -5.63 -8.60 2.25
C GLY A 89 -6.53 -7.84 1.27
N LYS A 90 -6.53 -8.18 -0.04
CA LYS A 90 -7.32 -7.50 -1.09
C LYS A 90 -8.79 -7.23 -0.71
N THR A 91 -9.54 -8.25 -0.28
CA THR A 91 -10.98 -8.13 0.07
C THR A 91 -11.22 -7.21 1.27
N THR A 92 -10.30 -7.21 2.24
CA THR A 92 -10.37 -6.31 3.39
C THR A 92 -10.01 -4.89 2.97
N SER A 93 -8.97 -4.73 2.17
CA SER A 93 -8.48 -3.44 1.68
C SER A 93 -9.49 -2.75 0.76
N CYS A 94 -10.18 -3.49 -0.12
CA CYS A 94 -11.21 -2.89 -0.99
C CYS A 94 -12.40 -2.37 -0.16
N THR A 95 -12.82 -3.09 0.88
CA THR A 95 -13.87 -2.63 1.80
C THR A 95 -13.43 -1.38 2.57
N LYS A 96 -12.20 -1.38 3.12
CA LYS A 96 -11.64 -0.22 3.84
C LYS A 96 -11.56 1.01 2.92
N TYR A 97 -11.10 0.82 1.69
CA TYR A 97 -11.01 1.87 0.69
C TYR A 97 -12.40 2.43 0.34
N ALA A 98 -13.37 1.56 0.06
CA ALA A 98 -14.74 1.99 -0.22
C ALA A 98 -15.33 2.76 0.97
N HIS A 99 -15.17 2.28 2.20
CA HIS A 99 -15.66 2.96 3.40
C HIS A 99 -14.98 4.32 3.63
N TYR A 100 -13.68 4.43 3.36
CA TYR A 100 -12.97 5.71 3.41
C TYR A 100 -13.59 6.75 2.48
N TYR A 101 -13.93 6.37 1.24
CA TYR A 101 -14.57 7.28 0.29
C TYR A 101 -16.05 7.53 0.61
N GLN A 102 -16.77 6.53 1.12
CA GLN A 102 -18.13 6.69 1.62
C GLN A 102 -18.21 7.80 2.69
N ARG A 103 -17.28 7.78 3.66
CA ARG A 103 -17.18 8.81 4.71
C ARG A 103 -16.85 10.20 4.16
N LYS A 104 -16.24 10.29 2.98
CA LYS A 104 -15.98 11.54 2.26
C LYS A 104 -17.16 11.97 1.36
N GLY A 105 -18.32 11.34 1.49
CA GLY A 105 -19.53 11.67 0.74
C GLY A 105 -19.52 11.17 -0.71
N TRP A 106 -18.75 10.11 -1.01
CA TRP A 106 -18.80 9.47 -2.32
C TRP A 106 -19.83 8.35 -2.33
N ARG A 107 -20.53 8.20 -3.46
CA ARG A 107 -21.27 6.96 -3.76
C ARG A 107 -20.26 5.88 -4.10
N VAL A 108 -20.30 4.78 -3.34
CA VAL A 108 -19.36 3.66 -3.49
C VAL A 108 -20.14 2.36 -3.56
N ALA A 109 -19.59 1.40 -4.29
CA ALA A 109 -20.10 0.04 -4.35
C ALA A 109 -18.93 -0.93 -4.52
N LEU A 110 -19.15 -2.20 -4.17
CA LEU A 110 -18.15 -3.26 -4.28
C LEU A 110 -18.61 -4.34 -5.25
N VAL A 111 -17.68 -4.89 -6.04
CA VAL A 111 -17.94 -6.00 -6.94
C VAL A 111 -16.99 -7.14 -6.60
N CYS A 112 -17.53 -8.32 -6.30
CA CYS A 112 -16.76 -9.51 -5.99
C CYS A 112 -16.51 -10.34 -7.25
N ALA A 113 -15.36 -10.15 -7.89
CA ALA A 113 -14.91 -10.95 -9.03
C ALA A 113 -13.94 -12.09 -8.63
N ASP A 114 -13.87 -12.45 -7.34
CA ASP A 114 -13.09 -13.60 -6.85
C ASP A 114 -13.99 -14.85 -6.89
N THR A 115 -13.95 -15.57 -8.02
CA THR A 115 -14.76 -16.78 -8.27
C THR A 115 -14.05 -18.08 -7.86
N PHE A 116 -12.76 -18.02 -7.56
CA PHE A 116 -11.95 -19.21 -7.28
C PHE A 116 -11.92 -19.57 -5.79
N ARG A 117 -11.87 -18.56 -4.91
CA ARG A 117 -11.71 -18.80 -3.48
C ARG A 117 -13.06 -19.04 -2.80
N ALA A 118 -13.18 -20.19 -2.13
CA ALA A 118 -14.38 -20.52 -1.34
C ALA A 118 -14.70 -19.43 -0.30
N GLY A 119 -15.96 -19.02 -0.25
CA GLY A 119 -16.45 -18.00 0.68
C GLY A 119 -15.93 -16.58 0.42
N ALA A 120 -15.28 -16.32 -0.73
CA ALA A 120 -14.82 -14.98 -1.05
C ALA A 120 -15.97 -13.97 -1.18
N PHE A 121 -17.05 -14.38 -1.82
CA PHE A 121 -18.24 -13.55 -1.94
C PHE A 121 -18.90 -13.31 -0.58
N ASP A 122 -19.05 -14.35 0.25
CA ASP A 122 -19.60 -14.21 1.61
C ASP A 122 -18.76 -13.27 2.48
N GLN A 123 -17.43 -13.36 2.39
CA GLN A 123 -16.54 -12.46 3.10
C GLN A 123 -16.74 -11.00 2.67
N LEU A 124 -16.80 -10.73 1.35
CA LEU A 124 -17.04 -9.40 0.83
C LEU A 124 -18.43 -8.89 1.24
N LYS A 125 -19.45 -9.73 1.13
CA LYS A 125 -20.83 -9.45 1.54
C LYS A 125 -20.93 -9.07 3.02
N GLN A 126 -20.32 -9.85 3.91
CA GLN A 126 -20.31 -9.56 5.35
C GLN A 126 -19.60 -8.23 5.65
N ASN A 127 -18.45 -8.01 5.03
CA ASN A 127 -17.68 -6.77 5.20
C ASN A 127 -18.47 -5.55 4.70
N ALA A 128 -19.03 -5.62 3.50
CA ALA A 128 -19.82 -4.56 2.88
C ALA A 128 -21.10 -4.25 3.66
N THR A 129 -21.79 -5.28 4.17
CA THR A 129 -23.00 -5.14 4.99
C THR A 129 -22.69 -4.38 6.29
N LYS A 130 -21.58 -4.69 6.97
CA LYS A 130 -21.16 -3.99 8.21
C LYS A 130 -20.99 -2.49 8.01
N VAL A 131 -20.48 -2.07 6.85
CA VAL A 131 -20.27 -0.65 6.52
C VAL A 131 -21.38 -0.05 5.64
N LYS A 132 -22.48 -0.79 5.43
CA LYS A 132 -23.64 -0.36 4.62
C LYS A 132 -23.25 0.10 3.21
N ILE A 133 -22.34 -0.62 2.57
CA ILE A 133 -21.93 -0.38 1.18
C ILE A 133 -22.62 -1.39 0.26
N PRO A 134 -23.28 -0.95 -0.83
CA PRO A 134 -23.84 -1.86 -1.83
C PRO A 134 -22.76 -2.78 -2.42
N PHE A 135 -23.13 -4.03 -2.68
CA PHE A 135 -22.21 -5.02 -3.22
C PHE A 135 -22.87 -5.88 -4.30
N TYR A 136 -22.07 -6.36 -5.25
CA TYR A 136 -22.45 -7.29 -6.31
C TYR A 136 -21.51 -8.49 -6.33
N GLY A 137 -22.03 -9.66 -6.69
CA GLY A 137 -21.28 -10.89 -6.88
C GLY A 137 -22.24 -12.05 -7.13
N SER A 138 -21.70 -13.22 -7.47
CA SER A 138 -22.48 -14.41 -7.79
C SER A 138 -21.96 -15.63 -7.01
N TYR A 139 -22.88 -16.50 -6.63
CA TYR A 139 -22.57 -17.82 -6.05
C TYR A 139 -22.43 -18.91 -7.11
N ILE A 140 -22.93 -18.67 -8.33
CA ILE A 140 -23.10 -19.69 -9.37
C ILE A 140 -22.26 -19.36 -10.61
N GLU A 141 -22.15 -18.08 -10.97
CA GLU A 141 -21.33 -17.66 -12.09
C GLU A 141 -19.85 -17.83 -11.74
N SER A 142 -19.13 -18.54 -12.59
CA SER A 142 -17.71 -18.86 -12.40
C SER A 142 -16.80 -17.95 -13.21
N ASP A 143 -17.34 -17.26 -14.23
CA ASP A 143 -16.61 -16.33 -15.07
C ASP A 143 -16.45 -14.96 -14.37
N PRO A 144 -15.23 -14.60 -13.91
CA PRO A 144 -15.00 -13.33 -13.24
C PRO A 144 -15.19 -12.12 -14.16
N VAL A 145 -15.04 -12.28 -15.47
CA VAL A 145 -15.20 -11.20 -16.46
C VAL A 145 -16.67 -10.79 -16.54
N LYS A 146 -17.58 -11.76 -16.59
CA LYS A 146 -19.03 -11.49 -16.58
C LYS A 146 -19.46 -10.78 -15.31
N ILE A 147 -19.07 -11.31 -14.14
CA ILE A 147 -19.43 -10.71 -12.84
C ILE A 147 -18.92 -9.28 -12.72
N ALA A 148 -17.67 -9.03 -13.12
CA ALA A 148 -17.09 -7.69 -13.09
C ALA A 148 -17.85 -6.73 -14.00
N LYS A 149 -18.15 -7.15 -15.24
CA LYS A 149 -18.85 -6.33 -16.23
C LYS A 149 -20.26 -5.99 -15.77
N GLU A 150 -21.04 -7.00 -15.39
CA GLU A 150 -22.42 -6.81 -14.93
C GLU A 150 -22.49 -5.95 -13.66
N GLY A 151 -21.61 -6.18 -12.69
CA GLY A 151 -21.57 -5.40 -11.46
C GLY A 151 -21.22 -3.94 -11.71
N VAL A 152 -20.24 -3.67 -12.58
CA VAL A 152 -19.89 -2.29 -12.95
C VAL A 152 -21.02 -1.62 -13.72
N ASP A 153 -21.67 -2.32 -14.66
CA ASP A 153 -22.77 -1.77 -15.45
C ASP A 153 -24.01 -1.49 -14.59
N LEU A 154 -24.30 -2.35 -13.61
CA LEU A 154 -25.36 -2.15 -12.62
C LEU A 154 -25.17 -0.83 -11.87
N PHE A 155 -23.99 -0.63 -11.27
CA PHE A 155 -23.71 0.57 -10.45
C PHE A 155 -23.45 1.84 -11.27
N LYS A 156 -23.18 1.73 -12.58
CA LYS A 156 -23.14 2.89 -13.47
C LYS A 156 -24.52 3.42 -13.84
N LYS A 157 -25.52 2.53 -13.93
CA LYS A 157 -26.91 2.88 -14.25
C LYS A 157 -27.65 3.45 -13.03
N ASP A 158 -27.31 2.96 -11.85
CA ASP A 158 -27.82 3.45 -10.56
C ASP A 158 -27.18 4.82 -10.24
N LYS A 159 -27.69 5.88 -10.88
CA LYS A 159 -27.18 7.26 -10.80
C LYS A 159 -27.64 8.01 -9.56
#